data_AF-A0A3D4PFH7-F1
#
_entry.id   AF-A0A3D4PFH7-F1
#
_cell.length_a   1.000
_cell.length_b   1.000
_cell.length_c   1.000
_cell.angle_alpha   90.00
_cell.angle_beta   90.00
_cell.angle_gamma   90.00
#
_symmetry.space_group_name_H-M   'P 1'
#
loop_
_entity.id
_entity.type
_entity.pdbx_description
1 polymer ?
#
loop_
_entity_poly.entity_id
_entity_poly.type
_entity_poly.pdbx_seq_one_letter_code
_entity_poly.pdbx_strand_id
1 'polypeptide(L)'
;MPNAPKRRGFNRRTQRAPDRRPSAAKRGYGSKWSKYRLAFLGKAENALCRICQRKNIVTAASVVDHIIPHRGDWKLFWNPKNHQPLCASCHSRKTVTEDGGFGNKRKDSTDMARKPSKSAMADKILEMEKALDQGKKAYGDAGVIFNELCEHLTAGDEVALPDGRVFRVIDPFLDKAGKPKKAWKPAGFSRFDWEIKAA
;
A
#
# COMPACT_ATOMS: atom_id res chain seq x y z
N MET A 1 -42.48 -30.79 29.41
CA MET A 1 -41.56 -29.92 28.64
C MET A 1 -40.15 -30.44 28.82
N PRO A 2 -39.43 -30.90 27.79
CA PRO A 2 -38.06 -31.38 27.98
C PRO A 2 -37.10 -30.20 28.23
N ASN A 3 -36.25 -30.39 29.23
CA ASN A 3 -35.34 -29.39 29.80
C ASN A 3 -34.17 -29.10 28.84
N ALA A 4 -33.95 -27.81 28.51
CA ALA A 4 -32.90 -27.39 27.59
C ALA A 4 -31.49 -27.54 28.21
N PRO A 5 -30.48 -28.06 27.50
CA PRO A 5 -29.15 -28.21 28.06
C PRO A 5 -28.46 -26.84 28.24
N LYS A 6 -27.89 -26.63 29.44
CA LYS A 6 -27.15 -25.41 29.80
C LYS A 6 -25.99 -25.18 28.82
N ARG A 7 -25.97 -24.01 28.18
CA ARG A 7 -24.88 -23.58 27.28
C ARG A 7 -23.54 -23.57 28.03
N ARG A 8 -22.66 -24.53 27.73
CA ARG A 8 -21.26 -24.53 28.17
C ARG A 8 -20.57 -23.28 27.62
N GLY A 9 -20.11 -22.39 28.50
CA GLY A 9 -19.39 -21.18 28.14
C GLY A 9 -18.10 -21.51 27.36
N PHE A 10 -17.88 -20.81 26.25
CA PHE A 10 -16.67 -20.91 25.44
C PHE A 10 -15.51 -20.21 26.16
N ASN A 11 -14.95 -20.82 27.21
CA ASN A 11 -13.74 -20.30 27.86
C ASN A 11 -12.51 -20.67 27.04
N ARG A 12 -12.30 -19.99 25.91
CA ARG A 12 -11.14 -20.18 25.03
C ARG A 12 -10.02 -19.21 25.42
N ARG A 13 -9.56 -19.24 26.68
CA ARG A 13 -8.27 -18.65 27.07
C ARG A 13 -7.16 -19.53 26.49
N THR A 14 -6.90 -19.36 25.20
CA THR A 14 -5.64 -19.81 24.60
C THR A 14 -4.53 -19.03 25.30
N GLN A 15 -3.76 -19.71 26.14
CA GLN A 15 -2.55 -19.14 26.73
C GLN A 15 -1.58 -18.90 25.57
N ARG A 16 -1.62 -17.70 24.98
CA ARG A 16 -0.60 -17.27 24.02
C ARG A 16 0.74 -17.29 24.76
N ALA A 17 1.73 -17.93 24.16
CA ALA A 17 3.09 -17.96 24.71
C ALA A 17 3.52 -16.52 25.07
N PRO A 18 4.21 -16.33 26.21
CA PRO A 18 4.60 -15.00 26.67
C PRO A 18 5.46 -14.33 25.59
N ASP A 19 5.07 -13.12 25.21
CA ASP A 19 5.82 -12.33 24.24
C ASP A 19 7.19 -12.00 24.83
N ARG A 20 8.24 -12.64 24.32
CA ARG A 20 9.62 -12.46 24.78
C ARG A 20 10.25 -11.14 24.29
N ARG A 21 9.49 -10.30 23.56
CA ARG A 21 10.00 -9.03 23.03
C ARG A 21 10.23 -8.01 24.15
N PRO A 22 11.33 -7.23 24.09
CA PRO A 22 11.54 -6.12 25.00
C PRO A 22 10.43 -5.08 24.87
N SER A 23 10.20 -4.30 25.95
CA SER A 23 9.14 -3.29 25.99
C SER A 23 9.23 -2.29 24.82
N ALA A 24 8.10 -1.70 24.44
CA ALA A 24 8.05 -0.73 23.35
C ALA A 24 9.08 0.40 23.51
N ALA A 25 9.25 0.90 24.74
CA ALA A 25 10.25 1.92 25.06
C ALA A 25 11.69 1.43 24.81
N LYS A 26 12.03 0.19 25.22
CA LYS A 26 13.36 -0.41 24.95
C LYS A 26 13.61 -0.62 23.45
N ARG A 27 12.55 -0.73 22.64
CA ARG A 27 12.62 -0.80 21.18
C ARG A 27 12.63 0.57 20.49
N GLY A 28 12.70 1.66 21.24
CA GLY A 28 12.78 3.03 20.70
C GLY A 28 11.43 3.76 20.60
N TYR A 29 10.31 3.07 20.83
CA TYR A 29 8.96 3.65 20.79
C TYR A 29 8.57 4.31 22.13
N GLY A 30 9.46 5.14 22.68
CA GLY A 30 9.27 5.86 23.94
C GLY A 30 8.71 7.28 23.77
N SER A 31 8.88 8.13 24.79
CA SER A 31 8.39 9.52 24.80
C SER A 31 8.93 10.36 23.64
N LYS A 32 10.21 10.19 23.28
CA LYS A 32 10.84 10.86 22.12
C LYS A 32 10.11 10.52 20.82
N TRP A 33 9.77 9.25 20.61
CA TRP A 33 9.00 8.81 19.45
C TRP A 33 7.58 9.37 19.47
N SER A 34 6.93 9.40 20.63
CA SER A 34 5.58 10.00 20.76
C SER A 34 5.55 11.48 20.35
N LYS A 35 6.52 12.27 20.83
CA LYS A 35 6.68 13.68 20.43
C LYS A 35 6.95 13.82 18.93
N TYR A 36 7.88 13.01 18.41
CA TYR A 36 8.19 12.98 16.98
C TYR A 36 6.96 12.65 16.13
N ARG A 37 6.19 11.62 16.51
CA ARG A 37 4.97 11.20 15.82
C ARG A 37 3.96 12.34 15.72
N LEU A 38 3.71 13.06 16.81
CA LEU A 38 2.78 14.18 16.82
C LEU A 38 3.24 15.30 15.88
N ALA A 39 4.53 15.68 15.95
CA ALA A 39 5.09 16.70 15.08
C ALA A 39 5.09 16.27 13.60
N PHE A 40 5.35 15.00 13.31
CA PHE A 40 5.35 14.45 11.96
C PHE A 40 3.94 14.45 11.36
N LEU A 41 2.93 13.97 12.10
CA LEU A 41 1.54 13.89 11.65
C LEU A 41 0.82 15.25 11.63
N GLY A 42 1.31 16.24 12.41
CA GLY A 42 0.78 17.60 12.40
C GLY A 42 1.12 18.40 11.14
N LYS A 43 2.02 17.89 10.28
CA LYS A 43 2.36 18.53 9.01
C LYS A 43 1.28 18.24 7.96
N ALA A 44 0.89 19.24 7.18
CA ALA A 44 -0.17 19.11 6.18
C ALA A 44 0.13 18.01 5.14
N GLU A 45 1.39 17.84 4.74
CA GLU A 45 1.82 16.79 3.81
C GLU A 45 1.68 15.37 4.38
N ASN A 46 1.56 15.23 5.71
CA ASN A 46 1.48 13.95 6.41
C ASN A 46 0.12 13.72 7.10
N ALA A 47 -0.85 14.61 6.88
CA ALA A 47 -2.16 14.52 7.52
C ALA A 47 -2.97 13.31 7.04
N LEU A 48 -2.69 12.81 5.83
CA LEU A 48 -3.43 11.73 5.19
C LEU A 48 -2.62 10.43 5.14
N CYS A 49 -3.33 9.31 5.25
CA CYS A 49 -2.75 7.98 5.08
C CYS A 49 -2.21 7.81 3.66
N ARG A 50 -0.93 7.52 3.53
CA ARG A 50 -0.24 7.34 2.24
C ARG A 50 -0.82 6.20 1.40
N ILE A 51 -1.24 5.10 2.03
CA ILE A 51 -1.85 3.95 1.34
C ILE A 51 -3.27 4.28 0.87
N CYS A 52 -4.09 4.92 1.71
CA CYS A 52 -5.44 5.33 1.32
C CYS A 52 -5.40 6.38 0.22
N GLN A 53 -4.46 7.33 0.30
CA GLN A 53 -4.26 8.37 -0.72
C GLN A 53 -3.92 7.77 -2.08
N ARG A 54 -3.06 6.73 -2.14
CA ARG A 54 -2.80 5.99 -3.40
C ARG A 54 -4.07 5.35 -3.99
N LYS A 55 -5.05 5.03 -3.15
CA LYS A 55 -6.34 4.44 -3.55
C LYS A 55 -7.44 5.48 -3.74
N ASN A 56 -7.13 6.78 -3.76
CA ASN A 56 -8.11 7.87 -3.82
C ASN A 56 -9.10 7.90 -2.64
N ILE A 57 -8.72 7.35 -1.49
CA ILE A 57 -9.51 7.37 -0.27
C ILE A 57 -8.91 8.41 0.68
N VAL A 58 -9.72 9.40 1.07
CA VAL A 58 -9.32 10.38 2.07
C VAL A 58 -9.47 9.75 3.46
N THR A 59 -8.36 9.51 4.13
CA THR A 59 -8.36 8.98 5.50
C THR A 59 -7.24 9.63 6.28
N ALA A 60 -7.56 10.18 7.45
CA ALA A 60 -6.56 10.76 8.34
C ALA A 60 -5.53 9.72 8.76
N ALA A 61 -4.25 10.11 8.75
CA ALA A 61 -3.18 9.30 9.30
C ALA A 61 -3.21 9.38 10.83
N SER A 62 -3.04 8.22 11.47
CA SER A 62 -3.00 8.11 12.94
C SER A 62 -1.72 7.46 13.43
N VAL A 63 -0.88 6.91 12.56
CA VAL A 63 0.38 6.27 12.94
C VAL A 63 1.49 6.65 11.96
N VAL A 64 2.72 6.64 12.46
CA VAL A 64 3.93 6.77 11.65
C VAL A 64 4.53 5.38 11.54
N ASP A 65 4.69 4.93 10.30
CA ASP A 65 5.20 3.61 9.95
C ASP A 65 6.57 3.71 9.30
N HIS A 66 7.42 2.72 9.55
CA HIS A 66 8.70 2.56 8.87
C HIS A 66 8.48 1.90 7.51
N ILE A 67 8.86 2.57 6.41
CA ILE A 67 8.76 2.03 5.05
C ILE A 67 9.59 0.76 4.93
N ILE A 68 10.85 0.83 5.35
CA ILE A 68 11.77 -0.31 5.51
C ILE A 68 11.85 -0.63 7.01
N PRO A 69 11.51 -1.87 7.43
CA PRO A 69 11.64 -2.28 8.82
C PRO A 69 13.08 -2.12 9.32
N HIS A 70 13.25 -1.38 10.42
CA HIS A 70 14.59 -1.02 10.91
C HIS A 70 15.40 -2.21 11.46
N ARG A 71 14.75 -3.29 11.91
CA ARG A 71 15.38 -4.53 12.43
C ARG A 71 16.52 -4.32 13.45
N GLY A 72 16.45 -3.22 14.21
CA GLY A 72 17.47 -2.84 15.20
C GLY A 72 18.49 -1.78 14.74
N ASP A 73 18.49 -1.40 13.46
CA ASP A 73 19.28 -0.28 12.96
C ASP A 73 18.68 1.06 13.42
N TRP A 74 19.37 1.74 14.33
CA TRP A 74 18.94 3.02 14.88
C TRP A 74 19.05 4.19 13.91
N LYS A 75 19.97 4.15 12.93
CA LYS A 75 20.06 5.18 11.90
C LYS A 75 18.83 5.10 10.99
N LEU A 76 18.46 3.89 10.60
CA LEU A 76 17.26 3.63 9.81
C LEU A 76 15.96 3.91 10.58
N PHE A 77 15.96 3.66 11.90
CA PHE A 77 14.82 3.97 12.78
C PHE A 77 14.51 5.46 12.85
N TRP A 78 15.53 6.32 12.88
CA TRP A 78 15.35 7.78 13.01
C TRP A 78 15.38 8.52 11.67
N ASN A 79 15.57 7.82 10.55
CA ASN A 79 15.60 8.43 9.23
C ASN A 79 14.19 8.92 8.83
N PRO A 80 13.95 10.24 8.70
CA PRO A 80 12.64 10.76 8.34
C PRO A 80 12.18 10.32 6.95
N LYS A 81 13.12 10.03 6.04
CA LYS A 81 12.80 9.52 4.69
C LYS A 81 12.28 8.08 4.72
N ASN A 82 12.52 7.36 5.82
CA ASN A 82 12.01 6.02 6.03
C ASN A 82 10.65 6.01 6.77
N HIS A 83 10.02 7.17 6.97
CA HIS A 83 8.74 7.28 7.65
C HIS A 83 7.61 7.62 6.69
N GLN A 84 6.46 6.97 6.87
CA GLN A 84 5.24 7.27 6.13
C GLN A 84 4.03 7.41 7.08
N PRO A 85 3.10 8.32 6.78
CA PRO A 85 1.85 8.47 7.53
C PRO A 85 0.85 7.38 7.11
N LEU A 86 0.33 6.59 8.04
CA LEU A 86 -0.70 5.58 7.78
C LEU A 86 -1.89 5.72 8.74
N CYS A 87 -3.06 5.23 8.32
CA CYS A 87 -4.15 4.96 9.23
C CYS A 87 -3.95 3.60 9.93
N ALA A 88 -4.61 3.40 11.07
CA ALA A 88 -4.44 2.18 11.87
C ALA A 88 -4.75 0.88 11.08
N SER A 89 -5.76 0.90 10.20
CA SER A 89 -6.15 -0.26 9.39
C SER A 89 -5.09 -0.63 8.36
N CYS A 90 -4.58 0.36 7.62
CA CYS A 90 -3.51 0.15 6.63
C CYS A 90 -2.20 -0.30 7.28
N HIS A 91 -1.85 0.28 8.44
CA HIS A 91 -0.69 -0.14 9.21
C HIS A 91 -0.83 -1.59 9.68
N SER A 92 -1.97 -1.96 10.29
CA SER A 92 -2.21 -3.34 10.71
C SER A 92 -2.10 -4.33 9.54
N ARG A 93 -2.61 -3.96 8.36
CA ARG A 93 -2.52 -4.81 7.16
C ARG A 93 -1.07 -4.99 6.73
N LYS A 94 -0.28 -3.91 6.70
CA LYS A 94 1.16 -3.96 6.38
C LYS A 94 1.91 -4.86 7.34
N THR A 95 1.74 -4.69 8.66
CA THR A 95 2.37 -5.53 9.68
C THR A 95 2.06 -7.01 9.45
N VAL A 96 0.82 -7.36 9.12
CA VAL A 96 0.44 -8.76 8.85
C VAL A 96 1.13 -9.29 7.59
N THR A 97 1.16 -8.51 6.52
CA THR A 97 1.78 -8.90 5.25
C THR A 97 3.30 -9.02 5.34
N GLU A 98 3.97 -8.10 6.02
CA GLU A 98 5.44 -8.03 6.08
C GLU A 98 6.03 -8.90 7.19
N ASP A 99 5.41 -8.92 8.38
CA ASP A 99 5.93 -9.67 9.53
C ASP A 99 5.42 -11.12 9.59
N GLY A 100 4.50 -11.51 8.69
CA GLY A 100 3.94 -12.86 8.58
C GLY A 100 2.89 -13.17 9.66
N GLY A 101 2.14 -12.16 10.10
CA GLY A 101 1.07 -12.36 11.07
C GLY A 101 0.05 -13.40 10.58
N PHE A 102 -0.43 -14.25 11.48
CA PHE A 102 -1.45 -15.30 11.23
C PHE A 102 -1.01 -16.52 10.39
N GLY A 103 0.30 -16.82 10.33
CA GLY A 103 0.79 -18.01 9.62
C GLY A 103 1.07 -17.77 8.13
N ASN A 104 1.06 -16.51 7.69
CA ASN A 104 1.48 -16.15 6.34
C ASN A 104 3.00 -16.31 6.21
N LYS A 105 3.46 -16.95 5.12
CA LYS A 105 4.89 -16.99 4.76
C LYS A 105 5.40 -15.56 4.58
N ARG A 106 6.56 -15.26 5.17
CA ARG A 106 7.25 -13.99 4.91
C ARG A 106 7.68 -13.98 3.45
N LYS A 107 7.53 -12.84 2.76
CA LYS A 107 8.11 -12.67 1.43
C LYS A 107 9.63 -12.57 1.59
N ASP A 108 10.38 -13.40 0.88
CA ASP A 108 11.83 -13.34 0.91
C ASP A 108 12.32 -12.06 0.23
N SER A 109 13.48 -11.55 0.64
CA SER A 109 14.04 -10.32 0.09
C SER A 109 14.30 -10.39 -1.43
N THR A 110 14.50 -11.61 -1.96
CA THR A 110 14.59 -11.89 -3.39
C THR A 110 13.28 -11.67 -4.15
N ASP A 111 12.13 -11.86 -3.49
CA ASP A 111 10.80 -11.67 -4.10
C ASP A 111 10.38 -10.20 -4.10
N MET A 112 10.85 -9.41 -3.14
CA MET A 112 10.52 -7.98 -3.03
C MET A 112 11.32 -7.09 -3.99
N ALA A 113 12.52 -7.51 -4.40
CA ALA A 113 13.43 -6.74 -5.25
C ALA A 113 13.36 -7.09 -6.74
N ARG A 114 12.72 -8.21 -7.11
CA ARG A 114 12.60 -8.61 -8.51
C ARG A 114 11.51 -7.78 -9.19
N LYS A 115 11.93 -6.73 -9.91
CA LYS A 115 11.02 -6.02 -10.84
C LYS A 115 10.34 -7.08 -11.73
N PRO A 116 9.01 -7.11 -11.82
CA PRO A 116 8.33 -8.05 -12.71
C PRO A 116 8.87 -7.91 -14.12
N SER A 117 9.03 -9.04 -14.82
CA SER A 117 9.44 -9.01 -16.23
C SER A 117 8.42 -8.23 -17.05
N LYS A 118 8.83 -7.69 -18.19
CA LYS A 118 7.91 -7.00 -19.11
C LYS A 118 6.70 -7.86 -19.47
N SER A 119 6.90 -9.18 -19.63
CA SER A 119 5.82 -10.15 -19.85
C SER A 119 4.84 -10.24 -18.68
N ALA A 120 5.33 -10.30 -17.44
CA ALA A 120 4.48 -10.38 -16.25
C ALA A 120 3.67 -9.08 -16.03
N MET A 121 4.21 -7.93 -16.43
CA MET A 121 3.45 -6.67 -16.43
C MET A 121 2.38 -6.69 -17.54
N ALA A 122 2.68 -7.21 -18.72
CA ALA A 122 1.73 -7.34 -19.83
C ALA A 122 0.55 -8.26 -19.48
N ASP A 123 0.81 -9.39 -18.82
CA ASP A 123 -0.23 -10.31 -18.36
C ASP A 123 -1.21 -9.64 -17.39
N LYS A 124 -0.69 -8.85 -16.45
CA LYS A 124 -1.50 -8.04 -15.52
C LYS A 124 -2.31 -6.96 -16.22
N ILE A 125 -1.76 -6.31 -17.24
CA ILE A 125 -2.50 -5.31 -18.03
C ILE A 125 -3.66 -5.97 -18.78
N LEU A 126 -3.47 -7.17 -19.33
CA LEU A 126 -4.54 -7.91 -19.99
C LEU A 126 -5.64 -8.35 -18.99
N GLU A 127 -5.25 -8.71 -17.77
CA GLU A 127 -6.20 -8.96 -16.67
C GLU A 127 -6.98 -7.69 -16.30
N MET A 128 -6.31 -6.54 -16.29
CA MET A 128 -6.94 -5.24 -16.06
C MET A 128 -7.97 -4.89 -17.14
N GLU A 129 -7.67 -5.09 -18.43
CA GLU A 129 -8.63 -4.90 -19.52
C GLU A 129 -9.84 -5.82 -19.40
N LYS A 130 -9.61 -7.12 -19.14
CA LYS A 130 -10.68 -8.10 -18.94
C LYS A 130 -11.58 -7.73 -17.76
N ALA A 131 -11.01 -7.17 -16.69
CA ALA A 131 -11.78 -6.68 -15.57
C ALA A 131 -12.68 -5.51 -16.00
N LEU A 132 -12.16 -4.52 -16.74
CA LEU A 132 -12.90 -3.37 -17.24
C LEU A 132 -14.09 -3.77 -18.13
N ASP A 133 -13.93 -4.80 -18.97
CA ASP A 133 -14.97 -5.30 -19.86
C ASP A 133 -16.16 -5.95 -19.11
N GLN A 134 -15.98 -6.38 -17.86
CA GLN A 134 -17.02 -7.09 -17.10
C GLN A 134 -18.03 -6.17 -16.40
N GLY A 135 -17.85 -4.84 -16.48
CA GLY A 135 -18.86 -3.86 -16.06
C GLY A 135 -19.11 -3.70 -14.54
N LYS A 136 -19.33 -2.44 -14.13
CA LYS A 136 -19.79 -1.84 -12.84
C LYS A 136 -19.32 -2.35 -11.46
N LYS A 137 -18.72 -3.53 -11.30
CA LYS A 137 -17.91 -3.89 -10.10
C LYS A 137 -16.40 -3.82 -10.36
N ALA A 138 -16.03 -3.61 -11.63
CA ALA A 138 -14.69 -3.71 -12.21
C ALA A 138 -13.71 -2.55 -11.90
N TYR A 139 -14.18 -1.36 -11.55
CA TYR A 139 -13.28 -0.24 -11.23
C TYR A 139 -12.45 -0.50 -9.96
N GLY A 140 -12.96 -1.35 -9.05
CA GLY A 140 -12.22 -1.76 -7.87
C GLY A 140 -11.03 -2.65 -8.22
N ASP A 141 -11.27 -3.70 -9.02
CA ASP A 141 -10.25 -4.70 -9.35
C ASP A 141 -9.23 -4.15 -10.35
N ALA A 142 -9.69 -3.48 -11.41
CA ALA A 142 -8.81 -2.81 -12.36
C ALA A 142 -7.98 -1.71 -11.68
N GLY A 143 -8.58 -0.94 -10.76
CA GLY A 143 -7.87 0.09 -9.99
C GLY A 143 -6.83 -0.48 -9.01
N VAL A 144 -7.05 -1.67 -8.44
CA VAL A 144 -6.05 -2.36 -7.62
C VAL A 144 -4.88 -2.83 -8.50
N ILE A 145 -5.18 -3.45 -9.64
CA ILE A 145 -4.16 -3.91 -10.59
C ILE A 145 -3.33 -2.73 -11.11
N PHE A 146 -3.98 -1.62 -11.48
CA PHE A 146 -3.29 -0.40 -11.91
C PHE A 146 -2.37 0.17 -10.82
N ASN A 147 -2.84 0.20 -9.57
CA ASN A 147 -2.01 0.65 -8.45
C ASN A 147 -0.78 -0.25 -8.23
N GLU A 148 -0.91 -1.56 -8.39
CA GLU A 148 0.22 -2.49 -8.35
C GLU A 148 1.20 -2.26 -9.51
N LEU A 149 0.69 -1.97 -10.71
CA LEU A 149 1.52 -1.63 -11.87
C LEU A 149 2.28 -0.31 -11.66
N CYS A 150 1.64 0.71 -11.07
CA CYS A 150 2.26 1.99 -10.73
C CYS A 150 3.31 1.89 -9.59
N GLU A 151 3.44 0.77 -8.89
CA GLU A 151 4.60 0.53 -8.01
C GLU A 151 5.89 0.27 -8.82
N HIS A 152 5.76 -0.04 -10.12
CA HIS A 152 6.87 -0.43 -11.00
C HIS A 152 6.99 0.39 -12.29
N LEU A 153 5.93 1.13 -12.65
CA LEU A 153 5.82 1.97 -13.86
C LEU A 153 5.54 3.43 -13.48
N THR A 154 6.12 4.35 -14.25
CA THR A 154 5.99 5.80 -14.13
C THR A 154 5.41 6.40 -15.41
N ALA A 155 4.98 7.67 -15.37
CA ALA A 155 4.46 8.35 -16.56
C ALA A 155 5.48 8.34 -17.71
N GLY A 156 5.03 7.89 -18.89
CA GLY A 156 5.86 7.75 -20.08
C GLY A 156 6.44 6.35 -20.28
N ASP A 157 6.36 5.45 -19.30
CA ASP A 157 6.76 4.06 -19.49
C ASP A 157 5.77 3.32 -20.41
N GLU A 158 6.33 2.52 -21.32
CA GLU A 158 5.59 1.74 -22.31
C GLU A 158 5.80 0.24 -22.09
N VAL A 159 4.70 -0.52 -22.14
CA VAL A 159 4.69 -1.98 -22.03
C VAL A 159 4.03 -2.55 -23.28
N ALA A 160 4.80 -3.32 -24.05
CA ALA A 160 4.27 -4.04 -25.21
C ALA A 160 3.40 -5.21 -24.75
N LEU A 161 2.21 -5.31 -25.31
CA LEU A 161 1.26 -6.39 -25.08
C LEU A 161 1.44 -7.51 -26.13
N PRO A 162 1.08 -8.76 -25.81
CA PRO A 162 1.28 -9.91 -26.70
C PRO A 162 0.50 -9.83 -28.04
N ASP A 163 -0.53 -9.00 -28.10
CA ASP A 163 -1.39 -8.78 -29.26
C ASP A 163 -0.91 -7.64 -30.18
N GLY A 164 0.28 -7.09 -29.91
CA GLY A 164 0.86 -5.99 -30.70
C GLY A 164 0.38 -4.60 -30.29
N ARG A 165 -0.39 -4.46 -29.21
CA ARG A 165 -0.74 -3.15 -28.63
C ARG A 165 0.34 -2.67 -27.66
N VAL A 166 0.37 -1.36 -27.38
CA VAL A 166 1.25 -0.74 -26.40
C VAL A 166 0.41 -0.10 -25.31
N PHE A 167 0.66 -0.50 -24.06
CA PHE A 167 0.15 0.15 -22.87
C PHE A 167 1.10 1.26 -22.45
N ARG A 168 0.57 2.45 -22.18
CA ARG A 168 1.33 3.59 -21.70
C ARG A 168 0.69 4.20 -20.47
N VAL A 169 1.51 4.43 -19.44
CA VAL A 169 1.11 5.24 -18.28
C VAL A 169 1.19 6.72 -18.67
N ILE A 170 0.08 7.44 -18.55
CA ILE A 170 0.00 8.86 -18.88
C ILE A 170 -0.25 9.70 -17.62
N ASP A 171 0.27 10.91 -17.60
CA ASP A 171 -0.12 11.93 -16.62
C ASP A 171 -1.08 12.90 -17.34
N PRO A 172 -2.41 12.78 -17.15
CA PRO A 172 -3.38 13.58 -17.90
C PRO A 172 -3.25 15.08 -17.61
N PHE A 173 -2.58 15.45 -16.51
CA PHE A 173 -2.32 16.82 -16.10
C PHE A 173 -1.07 17.44 -16.76
N LEU A 174 -0.28 16.66 -17.48
CA LEU A 174 0.84 17.16 -18.29
C LEU A 174 0.43 17.28 -19.77
N ASP A 175 0.95 18.31 -20.44
CA ASP A 175 0.89 18.44 -21.89
C ASP A 175 1.93 17.53 -22.58
N LYS A 176 1.93 17.49 -23.92
CA LYS A 176 2.86 16.66 -24.71
C LYS A 176 4.33 17.04 -24.51
N ALA A 177 4.61 18.22 -23.95
CA ALA A 177 5.94 18.70 -23.60
C ALA A 177 6.29 18.48 -22.12
N GLY A 178 5.45 17.75 -21.36
CA GLY A 178 5.66 17.49 -19.93
C GLY A 178 5.36 18.68 -19.03
N LYS A 179 4.74 19.75 -19.53
CA LYS A 179 4.38 20.94 -18.74
C LYS A 179 2.98 20.78 -18.14
N PRO A 180 2.72 21.32 -16.94
CA PRO A 180 1.40 21.25 -16.33
C PRO A 180 0.37 22.00 -17.18
N LYS A 181 -0.73 21.35 -17.56
CA LYS A 181 -1.88 22.02 -18.18
C LYS A 181 -2.50 23.00 -17.17
N LYS A 182 -3.07 24.12 -17.64
CA LYS A 182 -3.75 25.15 -16.82
C LYS A 182 -5.00 24.65 -16.04
N ALA A 183 -5.29 23.35 -16.05
CA ALA A 183 -6.43 22.77 -15.36
C ALA A 183 -6.18 22.59 -13.86
N TRP A 184 -7.27 22.69 -13.10
CA TRP A 184 -7.34 22.52 -11.64
C TRP A 184 -6.63 21.24 -11.17
N LYS A 185 -5.87 21.36 -10.07
CA LYS A 185 -5.08 20.29 -9.45
C LYS A 185 -5.88 19.64 -8.30
N PRO A 186 -6.50 18.47 -8.49
CA PRO A 186 -7.03 17.74 -7.34
C PRO A 186 -5.87 17.20 -6.50
N ALA A 187 -5.73 17.71 -5.27
CA ALA A 187 -4.83 17.11 -4.30
C ALA A 187 -5.37 15.72 -3.92
N GLY A 188 -4.56 14.67 -4.09
CA GLY A 188 -4.87 13.34 -3.55
C GLY A 188 -5.54 12.33 -4.49
N PHE A 189 -5.49 12.53 -5.81
CA PHE A 189 -5.83 11.50 -6.80
C PHE A 189 -4.57 10.76 -7.30
N SER A 190 -4.71 9.52 -7.80
CA SER A 190 -3.73 8.89 -8.68
C SER A 190 -3.42 9.88 -9.79
N ARG A 191 -2.21 10.41 -9.77
CA ARG A 191 -1.71 11.39 -10.75
C ARG A 191 -1.65 10.82 -12.16
N PHE A 192 -1.78 9.51 -12.29
CA PHE A 192 -1.59 8.77 -13.52
C PHE A 192 -2.90 8.11 -13.97
N ASP A 193 -3.08 8.15 -15.27
CA ASP A 193 -4.10 7.47 -16.06
C ASP A 193 -3.37 6.55 -17.07
N TRP A 194 -4.07 5.79 -17.90
CA TRP A 194 -3.43 4.94 -18.89
C TRP A 194 -4.12 4.98 -20.24
N GLU A 195 -3.35 4.71 -21.29
CA GLU A 195 -3.86 4.52 -22.64
C GLU A 195 -3.29 3.23 -23.24
N ILE A 196 -4.10 2.57 -24.07
CA ILE A 196 -3.70 1.41 -24.86
C ILE A 196 -3.89 1.78 -26.32
N LYS A 197 -2.84 1.67 -27.12
CA LYS A 197 -2.84 2.00 -28.55
C LYS A 197 -2.34 0.81 -29.35
N ALA A 198 -2.81 0.67 -30.59
CA ALA A 198 -2.13 -0.20 -31.56
C ALA A 198 -0.71 0.35 -31.78
N ALA A 199 0.28 -0.54 -31.84
CA ALA A 199 1.66 -0.18 -32.17
C ALA A 199 1.77 0.39 -33.59
#